data_AF-A0A256XH52-F1
#
_entry.id   AF-A0A256XH52-F1
#
_cell.length_a   1.000
_cell.length_b   1.000
_cell.length_c   1.000
_cell.angle_alpha   90.00
_cell.angle_beta   90.00
_cell.angle_gamma   90.00
#
_symmetry.space_group_name_H-M   'P 1'
#
loop_
_entity.id
_entity.type
_entity.pdbx_description
1 polymer ?
#
loop_
_entity_poly.entity_id
_entity_poly.type
_entity_poly.pdbx_seq_one_letter_code
_entity_poly.pdbx_strand_id
1 'polypeptide(L)'
;MKASQDKVLFEKIVDTLISRKANFLITNGKSYSYDVIAKVRVNSDDRKLIIKISSDVDRIVKSEIVDLALLSKTANALPIIIGLFINNKLMSNDVVYRKFGIVAMSFKSLKNILNGKPIKFIKERGVTKAKVKGELLRKLREEAGLSLGDLAEMLGVNRKTVYEYERGTFEASERTAKDVGVAITSSEKNEIEFIKEI
;
A
#
# COMPACT_ATOMS: atom_id res chain seq x y z
N MET A 1 -6.68 -27.74 -1.38
CA MET A 1 -7.08 -26.47 -2.05
C MET A 1 -6.27 -25.23 -1.64
N LYS A 2 -6.01 -24.95 -0.36
CA LYS A 2 -5.37 -23.67 0.07
C LYS A 2 -3.86 -23.55 -0.20
N ALA A 3 -3.08 -24.64 -0.02
CA ALA A 3 -1.68 -24.69 -0.44
C ALA A 3 -1.49 -24.51 -1.96
N SER A 4 -2.54 -24.77 -2.75
CA SER A 4 -2.56 -24.49 -4.19
C SER A 4 -2.64 -22.98 -4.46
N GLN A 5 -3.35 -22.21 -3.64
CA GLN A 5 -3.45 -20.75 -3.82
C GLN A 5 -2.15 -20.03 -3.46
N ASP A 6 -1.44 -20.46 -2.41
CA ASP A 6 -0.11 -19.92 -2.07
C ASP A 6 0.86 -20.15 -3.22
N LYS A 7 0.88 -21.38 -3.78
CA LYS A 7 1.71 -21.74 -4.93
C LYS A 7 1.38 -20.90 -6.17
N VAL A 8 0.09 -20.76 -6.52
CA VAL A 8 -0.33 -19.95 -7.68
C VAL A 8 0.03 -18.47 -7.48
N LEU A 9 -0.11 -17.94 -6.27
CA LEU A 9 0.26 -16.56 -5.95
C LEU A 9 1.77 -16.37 -6.07
N PHE A 10 2.54 -17.35 -5.58
CA PHE A 10 3.99 -17.39 -5.68
C PHE A 10 4.46 -17.38 -7.13
N GLU A 11 3.94 -18.28 -7.97
CA GLU A 11 4.25 -18.36 -9.41
C GLU A 11 3.98 -17.03 -10.11
N LYS A 12 2.82 -16.41 -9.86
CA LYS A 12 2.48 -15.09 -10.43
C LYS A 12 3.48 -13.98 -10.06
N ILE A 13 3.99 -13.99 -8.83
CA ILE A 13 5.00 -13.03 -8.37
C ILE A 13 6.32 -13.28 -9.08
N VAL A 14 6.78 -14.54 -9.14
CA VAL A 14 8.00 -14.92 -9.83
C VAL A 14 7.94 -14.56 -11.32
N ASP A 15 6.85 -14.89 -12.01
CA ASP A 15 6.64 -14.52 -13.43
C ASP A 15 6.70 -13.00 -13.64
N THR A 16 6.16 -12.24 -12.69
CA THR A 16 6.22 -10.77 -12.72
C THR A 16 7.66 -10.27 -12.54
N LEU A 17 8.47 -10.92 -11.70
CA LEU A 17 9.87 -10.55 -11.51
C LEU A 17 10.72 -10.92 -12.74
N ILE A 18 10.50 -12.11 -13.32
CA ILE A 18 11.18 -12.58 -14.54
C ILE A 18 10.88 -11.65 -15.72
N SER A 19 9.60 -11.35 -15.97
CA SER A 19 9.18 -10.47 -17.08
C SER A 19 9.77 -9.06 -16.97
N ARG A 20 10.08 -8.61 -15.77
CA ARG A 20 10.75 -7.32 -15.50
C ARG A 20 12.27 -7.39 -15.50
N LYS A 21 12.86 -8.56 -15.76
CA LYS A 21 14.32 -8.81 -15.68
C LYS A 21 14.90 -8.37 -14.32
N ALA A 22 14.14 -8.59 -13.24
CA ALA A 22 14.56 -8.25 -11.89
C ALA A 22 15.64 -9.23 -11.40
N ASN A 23 16.53 -8.76 -10.53
CA ASN A 23 17.42 -9.66 -9.78
C ASN A 23 16.67 -10.12 -8.53
N PHE A 24 16.49 -11.42 -8.35
CA PHE A 24 15.76 -11.94 -7.19
C PHE A 24 16.32 -13.27 -6.68
N LEU A 25 16.05 -13.54 -5.42
CA LEU A 25 16.33 -14.79 -4.72
C LEU A 25 15.00 -15.33 -4.19
N ILE A 26 14.81 -16.64 -4.34
CA ILE A 26 13.66 -17.39 -3.84
C ILE A 26 14.13 -18.29 -2.71
N THR A 27 13.32 -18.41 -1.66
CA THR A 27 13.52 -19.42 -0.62
C THR A 27 12.44 -20.49 -0.70
N ASN A 28 12.82 -21.76 -0.71
CA ASN A 28 11.88 -22.89 -0.76
C ASN A 28 11.48 -23.41 0.64
N GLY A 29 11.57 -22.59 1.69
CA GLY A 29 11.38 -23.02 3.07
C GLY A 29 10.15 -22.41 3.73
N LYS A 30 9.21 -23.26 4.18
CA LYS A 30 8.05 -22.84 5.00
C LYS A 30 8.46 -22.17 6.33
N SER A 31 9.71 -22.37 6.77
CA SER A 31 10.22 -21.88 8.06
C SER A 31 10.82 -20.48 8.00
N TYR A 32 10.92 -19.85 6.82
CA TYR A 32 11.46 -18.50 6.69
C TYR A 32 10.36 -17.44 6.80
N SER A 33 10.72 -16.29 7.37
CA SER A 33 9.86 -15.09 7.48
C SER A 33 9.64 -14.36 6.14
N TYR A 34 10.25 -14.84 5.06
CA TYR A 34 10.15 -14.31 3.70
C TYR A 34 10.20 -15.46 2.69
N ASP A 35 9.73 -15.20 1.48
CA ASP A 35 9.70 -16.16 0.36
C ASP A 35 10.54 -15.67 -0.82
N VAL A 36 10.62 -14.35 -1.02
CA VAL A 36 11.35 -13.74 -2.13
C VAL A 36 12.09 -12.47 -1.68
N ILE A 37 13.34 -12.32 -2.10
CA ILE A 37 14.05 -11.03 -2.03
C ILE A 37 14.27 -10.57 -3.46
N ALA A 38 13.89 -9.34 -3.80
CA ALA A 38 13.99 -8.85 -5.18
C ALA A 38 14.53 -7.43 -5.24
N LYS A 39 15.39 -7.15 -6.21
CA LYS A 39 15.74 -5.81 -6.66
C LYS A 39 14.94 -5.51 -7.93
N VAL A 40 14.00 -4.58 -7.82
CA VAL A 40 13.09 -4.18 -8.90
C VAL A 40 13.30 -2.70 -9.24
N ARG A 41 13.06 -2.33 -10.50
CA ARG A 41 13.02 -0.94 -10.93
C ARG A 41 11.58 -0.43 -10.99
N VAL A 42 11.34 0.72 -10.37
CA VAL A 42 10.05 1.43 -10.36
C VAL A 42 10.29 2.87 -10.81
N ASN A 43 9.62 3.30 -11.87
CA ASN A 43 9.80 4.57 -12.59
C ASN A 43 11.22 4.78 -13.12
N SER A 44 12.19 5.06 -12.25
CA SER A 44 13.63 5.11 -12.59
C SER A 44 14.54 4.66 -11.46
N ASP A 45 13.98 4.30 -10.31
CA ASP A 45 14.76 3.97 -9.14
C ASP A 45 14.79 2.48 -8.85
N ASP A 46 15.95 2.03 -8.38
CA ASP A 46 16.10 0.69 -7.84
C ASP A 46 15.50 0.60 -6.44
N ARG A 47 14.76 -0.49 -6.21
CA ARG A 47 14.11 -0.80 -4.93
C ARG A 47 14.38 -2.24 -4.56
N LYS A 48 14.76 -2.47 -3.30
CA LYS A 48 14.89 -3.81 -2.73
C LYS A 48 13.61 -4.15 -1.97
N LEU A 49 13.05 -5.32 -2.24
CA LEU A 49 11.86 -5.86 -1.61
C LEU A 49 12.23 -7.16 -0.90
N ILE A 50 11.67 -7.38 0.29
CA ILE A 50 11.61 -8.69 0.95
C ILE A 50 10.12 -9.03 1.07
N ILE A 51 9.71 -10.08 0.37
CA ILE A 51 8.31 -10.42 0.14
C ILE A 51 7.99 -11.71 0.90
N LYS A 52 6.98 -11.65 1.77
CA LYS A 52 6.29 -12.83 2.31
C LYS A 52 5.00 -13.05 1.52
N ILE A 53 4.70 -14.29 1.18
CA ILE A 53 3.56 -14.70 0.38
C ILE A 53 2.67 -15.60 1.23
N SER A 54 1.41 -15.21 1.40
CA SER A 54 0.40 -16.04 2.02
C SER A 54 -0.96 -15.69 1.45
N SER A 55 -1.67 -16.68 0.88
CA SER A 55 -3.06 -16.55 0.43
C SER A 55 -3.95 -15.94 1.51
N ASP A 56 -3.62 -16.18 2.78
CA ASP A 56 -4.32 -15.68 3.94
C ASP A 56 -3.33 -14.97 4.86
N VAL A 57 -3.35 -13.65 4.82
CA VAL A 57 -2.42 -12.80 5.55
C VAL A 57 -2.51 -13.08 7.05
N ASP A 58 -3.67 -13.49 7.58
CA ASP A 58 -3.87 -13.72 9.00
C ASP A 58 -3.07 -14.91 9.55
N ARG A 59 -2.64 -15.85 8.69
CA ARG A 59 -1.82 -17.00 9.09
C ARG A 59 -0.41 -16.66 9.52
N ILE A 60 0.12 -15.54 9.04
CA ILE A 60 1.50 -15.13 9.36
C ILE A 60 1.54 -14.76 10.84
N VAL A 61 2.37 -15.44 11.62
CA VAL A 61 2.46 -15.19 13.06
C VAL A 61 3.32 -13.97 13.35
N LYS A 62 3.19 -13.39 14.56
CA LYS A 62 3.90 -12.17 14.95
C LYS A 62 5.42 -12.32 14.89
N SER A 63 5.97 -13.48 15.23
CA SER A 63 7.42 -13.73 15.15
C SER A 63 7.95 -13.63 13.72
N GLU A 64 7.26 -14.23 12.74
CA GLU A 64 7.63 -14.09 11.32
C GLU A 64 7.63 -12.62 10.87
N ILE A 65 6.68 -11.82 11.35
CA ILE A 65 6.62 -10.39 11.04
C ILE A 65 7.80 -9.62 11.65
N VAL A 66 8.17 -9.92 12.90
CA VAL A 66 9.32 -9.31 13.57
C VAL A 66 10.61 -9.65 12.81
N ASP A 67 10.80 -10.91 12.45
CA ASP A 67 11.97 -11.36 11.69
C ASP A 67 12.03 -10.69 10.31
N LEU A 68 10.89 -10.62 9.60
CA LEU A 68 10.78 -9.92 8.32
C LEU A 68 11.18 -8.45 8.46
N ALA A 69 10.71 -7.77 9.51
CA ALA A 69 11.05 -6.38 9.80
C ALA A 69 12.57 -6.20 10.08
N LEU A 70 13.16 -7.06 10.91
CA LEU A 70 14.60 -7.01 11.23
C LEU A 70 15.47 -7.24 10.00
N LEU A 71 15.13 -8.23 9.17
CA LEU A 71 15.83 -8.52 7.91
C LEU A 71 15.73 -7.34 6.95
N SER A 72 14.55 -6.74 6.84
CA SER A 72 14.31 -5.59 5.96
C SER A 72 15.18 -4.38 6.33
N LYS A 73 15.31 -4.09 7.64
CA LYS A 73 16.17 -3.03 8.14
C LYS A 73 17.64 -3.29 7.81
N THR A 74 18.10 -4.53 8.00
CA THR A 74 19.48 -4.94 7.74
C THR A 74 19.82 -4.88 6.24
N ALA A 75 18.90 -5.33 5.39
CA ALA A 75 19.08 -5.36 3.95
C ALA A 75 18.83 -4.02 3.24
N ASN A 76 18.37 -2.99 3.99
CA ASN A 76 17.80 -1.75 3.46
C ASN A 76 16.77 -2.05 2.35
N ALA A 77 15.82 -2.91 2.68
CA ALA A 77 14.80 -3.41 1.79
C ALA A 77 13.42 -3.20 2.39
N LEU A 78 12.39 -3.26 1.55
CA LEU A 78 11.01 -3.05 1.94
C LEU A 78 10.36 -4.39 2.32
N PRO A 79 9.90 -4.55 3.57
CA PRO A 79 9.15 -5.74 3.95
C PRO A 79 7.73 -5.61 3.40
N ILE A 80 7.28 -6.57 2.59
CA ILE A 80 5.94 -6.58 2.01
C ILE A 80 5.32 -7.96 2.15
N ILE A 81 4.05 -8.01 2.54
CA ILE A 81 3.24 -9.22 2.50
C ILE A 81 2.34 -9.17 1.27
N ILE A 82 2.32 -10.24 0.48
CA ILE A 82 1.39 -10.39 -0.64
C ILE A 82 0.40 -11.51 -0.32
N GLY A 83 -0.89 -11.19 -0.41
CA GLY A 83 -1.94 -12.15 -0.11
C GLY A 83 -3.20 -12.01 -0.94
N LEU A 84 -4.15 -12.91 -0.69
CA LEU A 84 -5.49 -12.90 -1.29
C LEU A 84 -6.55 -12.45 -0.28
N PHE A 85 -6.42 -12.89 0.98
CA PHE A 85 -7.39 -12.64 2.04
C PHE A 85 -6.72 -12.00 3.26
N ILE A 86 -7.48 -11.14 3.95
CA ILE A 86 -7.16 -10.60 5.27
C ILE A 86 -8.45 -10.35 6.04
N ASN A 87 -8.48 -10.69 7.33
CA ASN A 87 -9.68 -10.72 8.18
C ASN A 87 -10.86 -11.44 7.51
N ASN A 88 -10.60 -12.62 6.94
CA ASN A 88 -11.57 -13.42 6.16
C ASN A 88 -12.25 -12.70 4.98
N LYS A 89 -11.65 -11.61 4.46
CA LYS A 89 -12.16 -10.86 3.32
C LYS A 89 -11.14 -10.82 2.20
N LEU A 90 -11.62 -10.86 0.95
CA LEU A 90 -10.76 -10.67 -0.21
C LEU A 90 -10.10 -9.29 -0.14
N MET A 91 -8.79 -9.25 -0.36
CA MET A 91 -8.03 -8.00 -0.38
C MET A 91 -8.41 -7.18 -1.61
N SER A 92 -8.79 -5.93 -1.37
CA SER A 92 -9.12 -4.96 -2.39
C SER A 92 -7.88 -4.55 -3.18
N ASN A 93 -8.07 -4.31 -4.47
CA ASN A 93 -7.03 -3.72 -5.31
C ASN A 93 -6.90 -2.23 -4.98
N ASP A 94 -5.69 -1.68 -5.08
CA ASP A 94 -5.34 -0.29 -4.76
C ASP A 94 -5.44 0.08 -3.27
N VAL A 95 -5.58 -0.92 -2.39
CA VAL A 95 -5.58 -0.76 -0.93
C VAL A 95 -4.35 -1.45 -0.34
N VAL A 96 -3.61 -0.71 0.49
CA VAL A 96 -2.55 -1.27 1.33
C VAL A 96 -3.07 -1.49 2.73
N TYR A 97 -2.88 -2.69 3.25
CA TYR A 97 -3.28 -3.10 4.58
C TYR A 97 -2.09 -3.05 5.53
N ARG A 98 -2.36 -2.93 6.84
CA ARG A 98 -1.34 -3.07 7.88
C ARG A 98 -1.56 -4.31 8.71
N LYS A 99 -0.54 -5.16 8.79
CA LYS A 99 -0.46 -6.28 9.74
C LYS A 99 0.77 -6.10 10.61
N PHE A 100 0.53 -5.80 11.89
CA PHE A 100 1.58 -5.52 12.89
C PHE A 100 2.63 -4.50 12.41
N GLY A 101 2.19 -3.44 11.73
CA GLY A 101 3.07 -2.39 11.21
C GLY A 101 3.76 -2.70 9.87
N ILE A 102 3.63 -3.92 9.35
CA ILE A 102 4.11 -4.28 8.01
C ILE A 102 2.99 -4.13 6.98
N VAL A 103 3.37 -3.64 5.79
CA VAL A 103 2.43 -3.50 4.67
C VAL A 103 2.04 -4.86 4.10
N ALA A 104 0.76 -5.03 3.85
CA ALA A 104 0.19 -6.18 3.16
C ALA A 104 -0.68 -5.71 2.00
N MET A 105 -0.61 -6.36 0.84
CA MET A 105 -1.41 -5.95 -0.32
C MET A 105 -1.74 -7.13 -1.25
N SER A 106 -2.70 -6.92 -2.14
CA SER A 106 -2.99 -7.89 -3.19
C SER A 106 -1.89 -7.90 -4.26
N PHE A 107 -1.76 -9.01 -4.99
CA PHE A 107 -0.86 -9.12 -6.15
C PHE A 107 -1.12 -8.04 -7.21
N LYS A 108 -2.39 -7.68 -7.43
CA LYS A 108 -2.75 -6.62 -8.38
C LYS A 108 -2.23 -5.26 -7.93
N SER A 109 -2.32 -4.97 -6.63
CA SER A 109 -1.78 -3.73 -6.03
C SER A 109 -0.27 -3.66 -6.16
N LEU A 110 0.44 -4.77 -5.90
CA LEU A 110 1.88 -4.87 -6.17
C LEU A 110 2.19 -4.56 -7.64
N LYS A 111 1.48 -5.18 -8.60
CA LYS A 111 1.67 -4.89 -10.03
C LYS A 111 1.45 -3.42 -10.37
N ASN A 112 0.44 -2.79 -9.77
CA ASN A 112 0.15 -1.38 -9.99
C ASN A 112 1.32 -0.51 -9.49
N ILE A 113 1.80 -0.73 -8.27
CA ILE A 113 2.95 -0.01 -7.70
C ILE A 113 4.22 -0.22 -8.54
N LEU A 114 4.50 -1.47 -8.94
CA LEU A 114 5.65 -1.75 -9.80
C LEU A 114 5.54 -1.01 -11.14
N ASN A 115 4.33 -0.74 -11.64
CA ASN A 115 4.10 0.05 -12.84
C ASN A 115 4.00 1.56 -12.58
N GLY A 116 4.36 2.03 -11.39
CA GLY A 116 4.32 3.45 -11.02
C GLY A 116 2.91 4.00 -10.84
N LYS A 117 1.94 3.14 -10.51
CA LYS A 117 0.57 3.57 -10.22
C LYS A 117 0.37 3.75 -8.71
N PRO A 118 -0.29 4.85 -8.30
CA PRO A 118 -0.40 5.21 -6.90
C PRO A 118 -1.35 4.30 -6.12
N ILE A 119 -1.01 4.10 -4.84
CA ILE A 119 -1.90 3.52 -3.84
C ILE A 119 -2.95 4.56 -3.49
N LYS A 120 -4.22 4.14 -3.49
CA LYS A 120 -5.34 5.05 -3.23
C LYS A 120 -5.74 5.06 -1.75
N PHE A 121 -5.64 3.91 -1.09
CA PHE A 121 -6.13 3.75 0.28
C PHE A 121 -5.19 2.93 1.15
N ILE A 122 -5.20 3.24 2.45
CA ILE A 122 -4.62 2.42 3.51
C ILE A 122 -5.76 1.85 4.34
N LYS A 123 -5.65 0.59 4.76
CA LYS A 123 -6.55 -0.01 5.73
C LYS A 123 -5.80 -0.50 6.96
N GLU A 124 -6.12 0.09 8.11
CA GLU A 124 -5.51 -0.24 9.39
C GLU A 124 -6.57 -0.32 10.48
N ARG A 125 -6.51 -1.35 11.33
CA ARG A 125 -7.47 -1.58 12.45
C ARG A 125 -8.93 -1.46 12.01
N GLY A 126 -9.25 -1.95 10.81
CA GLY A 126 -10.60 -1.92 10.23
C GLY A 126 -10.98 -0.61 9.54
N VAL A 127 -10.22 0.47 9.72
CA VAL A 127 -10.49 1.79 9.14
C VAL A 127 -9.77 1.92 7.80
N THR A 128 -10.52 2.24 6.74
CA THR A 128 -9.95 2.60 5.43
C THR A 128 -9.80 4.11 5.33
N LYS A 129 -8.60 4.58 5.00
CA LYS A 129 -8.27 5.99 4.89
C LYS A 129 -7.48 6.29 3.62
N ALA A 130 -7.48 7.54 3.19
CA ALA A 130 -6.59 8.04 2.15
C ALA A 130 -5.91 9.32 2.62
N LYS A 131 -4.63 9.50 2.33
CA LYS A 131 -4.01 10.83 2.42
C LYS A 131 -4.68 11.75 1.38
N VAL A 132 -4.82 13.02 1.73
CA VAL A 132 -5.35 14.04 0.83
C VAL A 132 -4.16 14.86 0.32
N LYS A 133 -4.10 15.13 -0.98
CA LYS A 133 -3.17 16.13 -1.51
C LYS A 133 -3.69 17.52 -1.13
N GLY A 134 -3.27 18.01 0.04
CA GLY A 134 -3.79 19.24 0.63
C GLY A 134 -3.69 20.46 -0.28
N GLU A 135 -2.53 20.70 -0.88
CA GLU A 135 -2.32 21.81 -1.83
C GLU A 135 -3.23 21.72 -3.07
N LEU A 136 -3.42 20.50 -3.61
CA LEU A 136 -4.32 20.30 -4.75
C LEU A 136 -5.78 20.52 -4.35
N LEU A 137 -6.18 20.03 -3.18
CA LEU A 137 -7.52 20.25 -2.64
C LEU A 137 -7.81 21.73 -2.47
N ARG A 138 -6.85 22.46 -1.87
CA ARG A 138 -6.94 23.91 -1.70
C ARG A 138 -7.12 24.62 -3.02
N LYS A 139 -6.27 24.32 -4.00
CA LYS A 139 -6.33 24.89 -5.35
C LYS A 139 -7.71 24.67 -5.98
N LEU A 140 -8.20 23.43 -6.01
CA LEU A 140 -9.49 23.09 -6.60
C LEU A 140 -10.67 23.78 -5.88
N ARG A 141 -10.61 23.88 -4.55
CA ARG A 141 -11.62 24.60 -3.76
C ARG A 141 -11.65 26.08 -4.12
N GLU A 142 -10.48 26.73 -4.17
CA GLU A 142 -10.35 28.15 -4.50
C GLU A 142 -10.75 28.44 -5.95
N GLU A 143 -10.38 27.58 -6.90
CA GLU A 143 -10.81 27.67 -8.31
C GLU A 143 -12.33 27.51 -8.47
N ALA A 144 -12.97 26.71 -7.62
CA ALA A 144 -14.42 26.57 -7.58
C ALA A 144 -15.14 27.70 -6.81
N GLY A 145 -14.41 28.68 -6.26
CA GLY A 145 -14.98 29.79 -5.49
C GLY A 145 -15.56 29.38 -4.13
N LEU A 146 -15.19 28.21 -3.61
CA LEU A 146 -15.75 27.63 -2.38
C LEU A 146 -14.99 28.10 -1.14
N SER A 147 -15.73 28.45 -0.09
CA SER A 147 -15.19 28.63 1.25
C SER A 147 -14.80 27.29 1.87
N LEU A 148 -13.97 27.33 2.94
CA LEU A 148 -13.70 26.13 3.75
C LEU A 148 -14.99 25.53 4.34
N GLY A 149 -16.00 26.36 4.62
CA GLY A 149 -17.30 25.92 5.13
C GLY A 149 -18.10 25.18 4.05
N ASP A 150 -18.13 25.72 2.83
CA ASP A 150 -18.91 25.19 1.72
C ASP A 150 -18.41 23.78 1.37
N LEU A 151 -17.09 23.62 1.25
CA LEU A 151 -16.49 22.31 1.01
C LEU A 151 -16.73 21.35 2.20
N ALA A 152 -16.72 21.85 3.43
CA ALA A 152 -16.97 21.01 4.60
C ALA A 152 -18.40 20.46 4.61
N GLU A 153 -19.39 21.29 4.27
CA GLU A 153 -20.78 20.91 4.13
C GLU A 153 -20.96 19.85 3.04
N MET A 154 -20.37 20.08 1.86
CA MET A 154 -20.41 19.12 0.74
C MET A 154 -19.82 17.75 1.11
N LEU A 155 -18.76 17.73 1.92
CA LEU A 155 -18.07 16.51 2.34
C LEU A 155 -18.67 15.87 3.60
N GLY A 156 -19.64 16.52 4.25
CA GLY A 156 -20.20 16.06 5.52
C GLY A 156 -19.17 16.03 6.66
N VAL A 157 -18.21 16.95 6.66
CA VAL A 157 -17.18 17.10 7.70
C VAL A 157 -17.25 18.50 8.31
N ASN A 158 -16.48 18.77 9.37
CA ASN A 158 -16.41 20.12 9.91
C ASN A 158 -15.36 20.97 9.16
N ARG A 159 -15.50 22.30 9.26
CA ARG A 159 -14.57 23.27 8.63
C ARG A 159 -13.10 23.06 9.00
N LYS A 160 -12.83 22.68 10.26
CA LYS A 160 -11.46 22.39 10.73
C LYS A 160 -10.87 21.18 10.01
N THR A 161 -11.67 20.15 9.75
CA THR A 161 -11.22 18.95 9.01
C THR A 161 -10.75 19.31 7.60
N VAL A 162 -11.48 20.17 6.87
CA VAL A 162 -11.04 20.64 5.55
C VAL A 162 -9.73 21.44 5.65
N TYR A 163 -9.61 22.30 6.64
CA TYR A 163 -8.36 23.03 6.91
C TYR A 163 -7.17 22.09 7.16
N GLU A 164 -7.35 21.03 7.97
CA GLU A 164 -6.30 20.04 8.21
C GLU A 164 -6.01 19.17 6.97
N TYR A 165 -7.02 18.87 6.13
CA TYR A 165 -6.80 18.21 4.84
C TYR A 165 -5.92 19.06 3.92
N GLU A 166 -6.19 20.36 3.81
CA GLU A 166 -5.39 21.29 2.99
C GLU A 166 -3.93 21.40 3.47
N ARG A 167 -3.70 21.22 4.77
CA ARG A 167 -2.34 21.16 5.35
C ARG A 167 -1.68 19.78 5.27
N GLY A 168 -2.41 18.76 4.80
CA GLY A 168 -1.91 17.38 4.72
C GLY A 168 -1.70 16.71 6.08
N THR A 169 -2.25 17.26 7.17
CA THR A 169 -2.11 16.75 8.54
C THR A 169 -3.18 15.69 8.87
N PHE A 170 -4.28 15.66 8.12
CA PHE A 170 -5.38 14.70 8.30
C PHE A 170 -5.53 13.76 7.11
N GLU A 171 -5.95 12.53 7.40
CA GLU A 171 -6.34 11.53 6.41
C GLU A 171 -7.87 11.52 6.24
N ALA A 172 -8.34 11.41 5.00
CA ALA A 172 -9.74 11.32 4.67
C ALA A 172 -10.28 9.89 4.81
N SER A 173 -11.55 9.76 5.18
CA SER A 173 -12.27 8.49 5.06
C SER A 173 -12.34 8.04 3.60
N GLU A 174 -12.54 6.74 3.34
CA GLU A 174 -12.71 6.24 1.97
C GLU A 174 -13.82 6.98 1.20
N ARG A 175 -14.94 7.28 1.86
CA ARG A 175 -16.05 8.04 1.28
C ARG A 175 -15.59 9.45 0.91
N THR A 176 -15.08 10.20 1.89
CA THR A 176 -14.63 11.58 1.68
C THR A 176 -13.56 11.65 0.58
N ALA A 177 -12.62 10.70 0.56
CA ALA A 177 -11.57 10.66 -0.44
C ALA A 177 -12.11 10.43 -1.87
N LYS A 178 -13.20 9.65 -2.02
CA LYS A 178 -13.91 9.49 -3.30
C LYS A 178 -14.66 10.76 -3.69
N ASP A 179 -15.35 11.39 -2.74
CA ASP A 179 -16.16 12.60 -2.97
C ASP A 179 -15.29 13.78 -3.42
N VAL A 180 -14.10 13.94 -2.83
CA VAL A 180 -13.16 15.00 -3.23
C VAL A 180 -12.47 14.69 -4.57
N GLY A 181 -12.40 13.42 -4.99
CA GLY A 181 -11.65 13.01 -6.18
C GLY A 181 -10.13 13.17 -6.04
N VAL A 182 -9.63 13.52 -4.85
CA VAL A 182 -8.22 13.81 -4.54
C VAL A 182 -7.57 12.70 -3.70
N ALA A 183 -8.19 11.51 -3.61
CA ALA A 183 -7.52 10.31 -3.12
C ALA A 183 -6.25 10.06 -3.94
N ILE A 184 -5.09 10.22 -3.31
CA ILE A 184 -3.80 10.53 -3.96
C ILE A 184 -3.58 9.85 -5.33
N THR A 185 -3.48 10.65 -6.39
CA THR A 185 -2.64 10.38 -7.56
C THR A 185 -1.27 11.00 -7.35
N SER A 186 -0.40 10.45 -6.50
CA SER A 186 0.92 11.05 -6.22
C SER A 186 1.64 11.34 -7.54
N SER A 187 2.23 12.53 -7.66
CA SER A 187 3.28 12.76 -8.65
C SER A 187 4.35 11.68 -8.48
N GLU A 188 4.91 11.26 -9.61
CA GLU A 188 5.57 9.99 -9.93
C GLU A 188 6.79 9.57 -9.09
N LYS A 189 7.07 10.17 -7.93
CA LYS A 189 8.34 9.98 -7.21
C LYS A 189 8.30 9.23 -5.87
N ASN A 190 7.19 9.18 -5.13
CA ASN A 190 7.24 8.77 -3.70
C ASN A 190 6.29 7.65 -3.21
N GLU A 191 5.70 6.83 -4.07
CA GLU A 191 4.75 5.77 -3.66
C GLU A 191 5.35 4.69 -2.75
N ILE A 192 6.64 4.43 -2.93
CA ILE A 192 7.37 3.46 -2.13
C ILE A 192 7.99 4.10 -0.88
N GLU A 193 8.27 5.41 -0.93
CA GLU A 193 8.63 6.18 0.26
C GLU A 193 7.43 6.29 1.20
N PHE A 194 6.21 6.40 0.67
CA PHE A 194 4.96 6.24 1.42
C PHE A 194 4.85 4.87 2.10
N ILE A 195 5.32 3.78 1.47
CA ILE A 195 5.39 2.46 2.12
C ILE A 195 6.43 2.45 3.27
N LYS A 196 7.48 3.29 3.21
CA LYS A 196 8.51 3.42 4.26
C LYS A 196 8.12 4.36 5.40
N GLU A 197 7.41 5.45 5.09
CA GLU A 197 7.05 6.54 6.01
C GLU A 197 5.86 6.20 6.91
N ILE A 198 5.17 5.10 6.62
CA ILE A 198 4.03 4.63 7.40
C ILE A 198 4.43 3.31 8.05
#